data_AF-A0A183CPQ6-F1
#
_entry.id   AF-A0A183CPQ6-F1
#
_cell.length_a   1.000
_cell.length_b   1.000
_cell.length_c   1.000
_cell.angle_alpha   90.00
_cell.angle_beta   90.00
_cell.angle_gamma   90.00
#
_symmetry.space_group_name_H-M   'P 1'
#
loop_
_entity.id
_entity.type
_entity.pdbx_description
1 polymer ?
#
loop_
_entity_poly.entity_id
_entity_poly.type
_entity_poly.pdbx_seq_one_letter_code
_entity_poly.pdbx_strand_id
1 'polypeptide(L)'
;TANGFPAPQMKWVDKEGNLISEGGMLRVSDIRQSKEFVCVAENEGGRTETGFTIFVAGPGSAPENIRLAATRPKSISVTWDPPQIANGNITRYIIYYTALDDQSRDLLVGQVPSKPISEWMSSHVMGKHLGVGEKQALITDFVESDTAYAVVVQAANQDGPGPYSNQHNIRTMSRARAAPPTQLQVEPINQTSVEVHWKPAEVLEEAPLSYEIYYVPAEKKIEEDEQLSLPKWSRVDVPDASKSSHIIWNALEPDTEYVFKIRALYPSGPGIFSEPCIAKTLPEAVAGERLHRVLSCQRSPQPAVRWIRGGEIPIDPSIVKEDDTGTKWSLFLSNITEPSNFNCVARNPLGVANWTIRLEMLDGLSDGWMGQLVRVENRRGQIYLHFADSLPNSLRKANQWTLRYTDEPNKERILWSVLESENRILEEIPIRQPAAPMEPGVTYYLVVENSNEGVRSPVFTILVPKAPGDLRVGSNINDEMVGYNTLVSSPDPLGHGTFGDPGASWRGMSVLRHGLRRGEDDPSGSACLILFLA
;
A
#
# COMPACT_ATOMS: atom_id res chain seq x y z
N THR A 1 8.39 50.10 41.89
CA THR A 1 8.95 51.42 41.53
C THR A 1 9.44 52.09 42.81
N ALA A 2 10.44 52.96 42.73
CA ALA A 2 10.98 53.69 43.88
C ALA A 2 11.06 55.18 43.55
N ASN A 3 10.70 56.03 44.52
CA ASN A 3 10.69 57.49 44.37
C ASN A 3 11.59 58.12 45.45
N GLY A 4 12.33 59.17 45.10
CA GLY A 4 13.22 59.90 46.00
C GLY A 4 13.91 61.07 45.30
N PHE A 5 14.52 61.97 46.07
CA PHE A 5 15.33 63.09 45.55
C PHE A 5 16.72 63.10 46.23
N PRO A 6 17.82 62.95 45.48
CA PRO A 6 17.90 62.62 44.04
C PRO A 6 17.24 61.28 43.69
N ALA A 7 16.90 61.03 42.42
CA ALA A 7 16.23 59.79 42.02
C ALA A 7 17.05 58.55 42.44
N PRO A 8 16.44 57.57 43.15
CA PRO A 8 17.19 56.41 43.63
C PRO A 8 17.50 55.43 42.52
N GLN A 9 18.69 54.83 42.59
CA GLN A 9 19.07 53.72 41.74
C GLN A 9 18.44 52.44 42.29
N MET A 10 17.79 51.68 41.41
CA MET A 10 17.16 50.41 41.75
C MET A 10 18.03 49.25 41.28
N LYS A 11 18.15 48.23 42.13
CA LYS A 11 18.76 46.95 41.80
C LYS A 11 18.04 45.82 42.54
N TRP A 12 18.05 44.64 41.95
CA TRP A 12 17.58 43.42 42.58
C TRP A 12 18.75 42.59 43.04
N VAL A 13 18.71 42.14 44.29
CA VAL A 13 19.70 41.26 44.89
C VAL A 13 19.05 39.98 45.43
N ASP A 14 19.82 38.91 45.55
CA ASP A 14 19.40 37.72 46.32
C ASP A 14 19.54 37.95 47.84
N LYS A 15 19.20 36.94 48.64
CA LYS A 15 19.28 37.00 50.10
C LYS A 15 20.71 37.16 50.61
N GLU A 16 21.68 36.75 49.81
CA GLU A 16 23.12 36.84 50.07
C GLU A 16 23.71 38.18 49.61
N GLY A 17 22.92 39.04 48.95
CA GLY A 17 23.32 40.37 48.49
C GLY A 17 23.96 40.41 47.10
N ASN A 18 23.96 39.30 46.36
CA ASN A 18 24.48 39.25 44.99
C ASN A 18 23.51 39.94 44.03
N LEU A 19 24.06 40.72 43.09
CA LEU A 19 23.28 41.43 42.07
C LEU A 19 22.64 40.44 41.07
N ILE A 20 21.31 40.50 40.93
CA ILE A 20 20.51 39.67 40.02
C ILE A 20 20.04 40.45 38.80
N SER A 21 19.58 41.69 38.99
CA SER A 21 19.12 42.54 37.88
C SER A 21 19.32 44.01 38.19
N GLU A 22 19.77 44.76 37.20
CA GLU A 22 19.86 46.23 37.28
C GLU A 22 18.54 46.89 36.88
N GLY A 23 18.20 47.99 37.54
CA GLY A 23 16.98 48.74 37.31
C GLY A 23 15.75 48.19 38.06
N GLY A 24 14.57 48.68 37.67
CA GLY A 24 13.33 48.41 38.40
C GLY A 24 12.66 47.06 38.11
N MET A 25 13.16 46.28 37.16
CA MET A 25 12.54 45.02 36.70
C MET A 25 13.40 43.82 37.09
N LEU A 26 12.81 42.87 37.82
CA LEU A 26 13.45 41.59 38.14
C LEU A 26 13.43 40.69 36.90
N ARG A 27 14.61 40.23 36.45
CA ARG A 27 14.76 39.29 35.35
C ARG A 27 15.39 38.01 35.87
N VAL A 28 14.57 36.97 35.98
CA VAL A 28 14.97 35.65 36.50
C VAL A 28 14.41 34.57 35.61
N SER A 29 15.18 33.51 35.39
CA SER A 29 14.80 32.33 34.62
C SER A 29 15.12 31.07 35.42
N ASP A 30 14.51 29.95 35.05
CA ASP A 30 14.79 28.61 35.60
C ASP A 30 14.72 28.50 37.14
N ILE A 31 13.77 29.20 37.77
CA ILE A 31 13.52 29.08 39.20
C ILE A 31 12.84 27.74 39.49
N ARG A 32 13.62 26.78 39.98
CA ARG A 32 13.14 25.43 40.35
C ARG A 32 12.76 25.28 41.83
N GLN A 33 13.16 26.23 42.67
CA GLN A 33 12.84 26.24 44.10
C GLN A 33 12.33 27.62 44.49
N SER A 34 11.46 27.68 45.49
CA SER A 34 10.97 28.95 46.01
C SER A 34 12.16 29.80 46.50
N LYS A 35 12.26 31.03 45.99
CA LYS A 35 13.36 31.95 46.26
C LYS A 35 12.84 33.34 46.60
N GLU A 36 13.56 34.01 47.49
CA GLU A 36 13.30 35.38 47.91
C GLU A 36 14.33 36.31 47.26
N PHE A 37 13.85 37.42 46.72
CA PHE A 37 14.64 38.47 46.08
C PHE A 37 14.37 39.79 46.79
N VAL A 38 15.38 40.63 46.90
CA VAL A 38 15.27 41.94 47.55
C VAL A 38 15.47 43.03 46.52
N CYS A 39 14.48 43.91 46.39
CA CYS A 39 14.60 45.14 45.63
C CYS A 39 15.25 46.20 46.53
N VAL A 40 16.41 46.70 46.13
CA VAL A 40 17.17 47.74 46.83
C VAL A 40 17.04 49.03 46.05
N ALA A 41 16.61 50.11 46.71
CA ALA A 41 16.60 51.46 46.17
C ALA A 41 17.49 52.37 47.02
N GLU A 42 18.46 53.03 46.38
CA GLU A 42 19.52 53.77 47.07
C GLU A 42 19.81 55.12 46.39
N ASN A 43 19.91 56.19 47.18
CA ASN A 43 20.37 57.52 46.78
C ASN A 43 21.18 58.17 47.92
N GLU A 44 21.64 59.41 47.72
CA GLU A 44 22.33 60.19 48.77
C GLU A 44 21.50 60.41 50.04
N GLY A 45 20.17 60.26 49.96
CA GLY A 45 19.25 60.38 51.09
C GLY A 45 19.06 59.09 51.90
N GLY A 46 19.55 57.95 51.41
CA GLY A 46 19.51 56.68 52.13
C GLY A 46 19.21 55.46 51.25
N ARG A 47 19.04 54.33 51.92
CA ARG A 47 18.85 53.00 51.32
C ARG A 47 17.58 52.36 51.89
N THR A 48 16.71 51.85 51.01
CA THR A 48 15.50 51.10 51.38
C THR A 48 15.45 49.77 50.63
N GLU A 49 14.82 48.78 51.24
CA GLU A 49 14.75 47.41 50.74
C GLU A 49 13.31 46.89 50.79
N THR A 50 12.91 46.07 49.81
CA THR A 50 11.61 45.39 49.79
C THR A 50 11.79 43.97 49.28
N GLY A 51 11.39 42.99 50.08
CA GLY A 51 11.42 41.57 49.71
C GLY A 51 10.30 41.18 48.75
N PHE A 52 10.60 40.22 47.87
CA PHE A 52 9.68 39.62 46.92
C PHE A 52 9.98 38.12 46.80
N THR A 53 9.01 37.28 47.10
CA THR A 53 9.18 35.81 47.09
C THR A 53 8.47 35.20 45.89
N ILE A 54 9.22 34.41 45.12
CA ILE A 54 8.69 33.56 44.06
C ILE A 54 8.45 32.19 44.65
N PHE A 55 7.20 31.72 44.61
CA PHE A 55 6.80 30.39 45.08
C PHE A 55 6.71 29.41 43.90
N VAL A 56 7.36 28.26 44.04
CA VAL A 56 7.24 27.15 43.08
C VAL A 56 6.22 26.16 43.62
N ALA A 57 5.01 26.19 43.06
CA ALA A 57 3.84 25.43 43.53
C ALA A 57 3.87 23.92 43.18
N GLY A 58 4.98 23.37 42.70
CA GLY A 58 5.07 21.96 42.31
C GLY A 58 6.50 21.46 42.42
N PRO A 59 6.75 20.17 42.17
CA PRO A 59 8.11 19.67 42.00
C PRO A 59 8.87 20.54 40.99
N GLY A 60 10.07 20.96 41.38
CA GLY A 60 10.95 21.82 40.58
C GLY A 60 11.74 21.09 39.52
N SER A 61 11.81 19.77 39.61
CA SER A 61 12.40 18.90 38.59
C SER A 61 11.42 17.79 38.22
N ALA A 62 11.62 17.22 37.04
CA ALA A 62 10.87 16.06 36.60
C ALA A 62 11.38 14.78 37.29
N PRO A 63 10.63 13.68 37.24
CA PRO A 63 11.14 12.35 37.58
C PRO A 63 12.37 11.98 36.74
N GLU A 64 13.30 11.22 37.33
CA GLU A 64 14.58 10.88 36.70
C GLU A 64 14.67 9.38 36.39
N ASN A 65 15.70 8.99 35.62
CA ASN A 65 16.02 7.59 35.32
C ASN A 65 14.82 6.76 34.82
N ILE A 66 14.01 7.37 33.95
CA ILE A 66 12.85 6.68 33.37
C ILE A 66 13.34 5.54 32.46
N ARG A 67 12.82 4.35 32.71
CA ARG A 67 13.10 3.15 31.92
C ARG A 67 11.78 2.53 31.49
N LEU A 68 11.73 2.13 30.23
CA LEU A 68 10.57 1.50 29.64
C LEU A 68 10.91 0.05 29.29
N ALA A 69 10.00 -0.87 29.59
CA ALA A 69 10.10 -2.27 29.20
C ALA A 69 8.76 -2.76 28.64
N ALA A 70 8.80 -3.41 27.48
CA ALA A 70 7.63 -4.00 26.83
C ALA A 70 7.74 -5.53 26.90
N THR A 71 7.36 -6.10 28.05
CA THR A 71 7.44 -7.54 28.31
C THR A 71 6.20 -8.31 27.86
N ARG A 72 5.09 -7.64 27.54
CA ARG A 72 3.89 -8.30 26.97
C ARG A 72 3.32 -7.47 25.81
N PRO A 73 2.55 -8.09 24.88
CA PRO A 73 2.08 -7.42 23.67
C PRO A 73 1.25 -6.17 23.92
N LYS A 74 0.43 -6.13 24.96
CA LYS A 74 -0.44 -4.99 25.29
C LYS A 74 -0.08 -4.33 26.62
N SER A 75 1.21 -4.27 26.94
CA SER A 75 1.62 -3.59 28.17
C SER A 75 2.95 -2.90 28.06
N ILE A 76 3.06 -1.76 28.73
CA ILE A 76 4.31 -1.02 28.90
C ILE A 76 4.58 -0.93 30.40
N SER A 77 5.69 -1.49 30.84
CA SER A 77 6.22 -1.28 32.18
C SER A 77 7.08 -0.03 32.18
N VAL A 78 6.80 0.88 33.10
CA VAL A 78 7.51 2.15 33.27
C VAL A 78 8.12 2.13 34.67
N THR A 79 9.42 2.35 34.79
CA THR A 79 10.09 2.56 36.07
C THR A 79 10.81 3.91 36.08
N TRP A 80 10.86 4.57 37.23
CA TRP A 80 11.46 5.90 37.38
C TRP A 80 11.88 6.19 38.83
N ASP A 81 12.76 7.18 38.97
CA ASP A 81 13.15 7.75 40.25
C ASP A 81 12.37 9.04 40.57
N PRO A 82 12.15 9.36 41.86
CA PRO A 82 11.51 10.60 42.27
C PRO A 82 12.27 11.85 41.80
N PRO A 83 11.59 13.00 41.67
CA PRO A 83 12.25 14.24 41.27
C PRO A 83 13.29 14.68 42.30
N GLN A 84 14.48 15.10 41.82
CA GLN A 84 15.54 15.67 42.66
C GLN A 84 15.04 16.87 43.50
N ILE A 85 14.17 17.71 42.93
CA ILE A 85 13.59 18.89 43.58
C ILE A 85 12.08 18.66 43.73
N ALA A 86 11.67 18.06 44.84
CA ALA A 86 10.25 17.72 45.06
C ALA A 86 9.36 18.90 45.50
N ASN A 87 9.96 19.94 46.12
CA ASN A 87 9.25 21.10 46.70
C ASN A 87 8.00 20.71 47.51
N GLY A 88 8.13 19.70 48.37
CA GLY A 88 7.02 19.16 49.15
C GLY A 88 6.86 17.65 48.97
N ASN A 89 5.77 17.10 49.53
CA ASN A 89 5.51 15.67 49.45
C ASN A 89 4.81 15.31 48.14
N ILE A 90 5.39 14.38 47.38
CA ILE A 90 4.79 13.88 46.13
C ILE A 90 3.51 13.11 46.46
N THR A 91 2.40 13.53 45.86
CA THR A 91 1.06 12.95 46.06
C THR A 91 0.67 12.00 44.94
N ARG A 92 1.19 12.24 43.73
CA ARG A 92 0.92 11.41 42.55
C ARG A 92 1.98 11.52 41.46
N TYR A 93 2.06 10.47 40.65
CA TYR A 93 2.69 10.53 39.33
C TYR A 93 1.63 10.36 38.25
N ILE A 94 1.81 11.08 37.15
CA ILE A 94 0.95 11.04 35.98
C ILE A 94 1.84 10.60 34.81
N ILE A 95 1.49 9.48 34.20
CA ILE A 95 2.20 8.91 33.07
C ILE A 95 1.37 9.16 31.83
N TYR A 96 1.88 9.99 30.94
CA TYR A 96 1.28 10.32 29.65
C TYR A 96 1.83 9.38 28.59
N TYR A 97 0.96 8.84 27.75
CA TYR A 97 1.36 7.97 26.65
C TYR A 97 0.45 8.12 25.43
N THR A 98 1.04 8.00 24.24
CA THR A 98 0.33 8.00 22.97
C THR A 98 1.06 7.14 21.96
N ALA A 99 0.34 6.57 21.00
CA ALA A 99 0.97 5.95 19.85
C ALA A 99 1.68 7.02 19.00
N LEU A 100 2.85 6.68 18.48
CA LEU A 100 3.59 7.49 17.51
C LEU A 100 2.88 7.49 16.15
N ASP A 101 3.01 8.57 15.38
CA ASP A 101 2.36 8.66 14.06
C ASP A 101 3.05 7.74 13.04
N ASP A 102 4.39 7.68 13.06
CA ASP A 102 5.17 6.78 12.21
C ASP A 102 5.56 5.51 12.97
N GLN A 103 4.97 4.40 12.53
CA GLN A 103 5.16 3.07 13.11
C GLN A 103 6.34 2.31 12.50
N SER A 104 7.19 2.96 11.68
CA SER A 104 8.43 2.38 11.16
C SER A 104 9.40 1.99 12.28
N ARG A 105 9.99 0.79 12.15
CA ARG A 105 10.92 0.24 13.14
C ARG A 105 12.26 0.99 13.16
N ASP A 106 12.61 1.65 12.07
CA ASP A 106 13.89 2.35 11.91
C ASP A 106 13.90 3.73 12.57
N LEU A 107 12.72 4.24 12.96
CA LEU A 107 12.54 5.62 13.42
C LEU A 107 12.17 5.73 14.89
N LEU A 108 12.40 4.70 15.72
CA LEU A 108 11.96 4.69 17.11
C LEU A 108 12.48 5.87 17.98
N VAL A 109 13.62 6.45 17.63
CA VAL A 109 14.26 7.52 18.41
C VAL A 109 14.05 8.88 17.75
N GLY A 110 13.70 9.89 18.55
CA GLY A 110 13.62 11.28 18.11
C GLY A 110 12.31 11.69 17.42
N GLN A 111 11.35 10.78 17.28
CA GLN A 111 10.01 11.14 16.83
C GLN A 111 9.28 11.96 17.89
N VAL A 112 8.56 12.99 17.43
CA VAL A 112 7.67 13.81 18.24
C VAL A 112 6.25 13.56 17.74
N PRO A 113 5.33 13.08 18.61
CA PRO A 113 3.93 12.92 18.23
C PRO A 113 3.29 14.22 17.75
N SER A 114 2.46 14.13 16.72
CA SER A 114 1.68 15.23 16.17
C SER A 114 0.70 15.83 17.18
N LYS A 115 0.15 14.97 18.05
CA LYS A 115 -0.80 15.35 19.10
C LYS A 115 -0.08 16.00 20.28
N PRO A 116 -0.59 17.11 20.83
CA PRO A 116 -0.03 17.71 22.04
C PRO A 116 -0.25 16.81 23.26
N ILE A 117 0.64 16.88 24.25
CA ILE A 117 0.60 16.05 25.48
C ILE A 117 -0.75 16.14 26.22
N SER A 118 -1.46 17.27 26.12
CA SER A 118 -2.79 17.46 26.72
C SER A 118 -3.86 16.50 26.18
N GLU A 119 -3.64 15.94 24.99
CA GLU A 119 -4.53 14.97 24.34
C GLU A 119 -4.04 13.53 24.48
N TRP A 120 -2.89 13.31 25.12
CA TRP A 120 -2.36 11.97 25.34
C TRP A 120 -3.16 11.27 26.43
N MET A 121 -3.14 9.94 26.38
CA MET A 121 -3.73 9.12 27.42
C MET A 121 -2.90 9.26 28.70
N SER A 122 -3.55 9.14 29.87
CA SER A 122 -2.87 9.29 31.16
C SER A 122 -3.18 8.13 32.11
N SER A 123 -2.14 7.60 32.76
CA SER A 123 -2.25 6.67 33.89
C SER A 123 -1.75 7.34 35.16
N HIS A 124 -2.46 7.16 36.28
CA HIS A 124 -2.18 7.85 37.54
C HIS A 124 -1.71 6.86 38.60
N VAL A 125 -0.57 7.16 39.22
CA VAL A 125 -0.04 6.40 40.35
C VAL A 125 -0.20 7.26 41.60
N MET A 126 -1.15 6.84 42.45
CA MET A 126 -1.47 7.48 43.73
C MET A 126 -0.98 6.60 44.87
N GLY A 127 -0.49 7.19 45.95
CA GLY A 127 -0.01 6.41 47.09
C GLY A 127 0.62 7.25 48.19
N LYS A 128 1.12 6.57 49.23
CA LYS A 128 1.90 7.18 50.32
C LYS A 128 3.40 6.92 50.05
N HIS A 129 4.27 7.85 50.45
CA HIS A 129 5.73 7.76 50.27
C HIS A 129 6.19 7.69 48.81
N LEU A 130 5.52 8.44 47.92
CA LEU A 130 5.88 8.50 46.50
C LEU A 130 7.18 9.28 46.22
N GLY A 131 7.71 10.01 47.20
CA GLY A 131 8.94 10.77 47.08
C GLY A 131 10.25 10.00 47.36
N VAL A 132 10.21 8.71 47.67
CA VAL A 132 11.42 7.94 48.07
C VAL A 132 11.52 6.62 47.33
N GLY A 133 12.70 6.33 46.77
CA GLY A 133 13.03 5.08 46.07
C GLY A 133 12.40 4.96 44.69
N GLU A 134 12.80 3.94 43.94
CA GLU A 134 12.27 3.66 42.60
C GLU A 134 10.75 3.44 42.63
N LYS A 135 10.08 3.86 41.56
CA LYS A 135 8.65 3.70 41.32
C LYS A 135 8.46 2.90 40.05
N GLN A 136 7.37 2.14 40.00
CA GLN A 136 7.00 1.35 38.84
C GLN A 136 5.50 1.40 38.59
N ALA A 137 5.12 1.35 37.32
CA ALA A 137 3.74 1.17 36.88
C ALA A 137 3.68 0.25 35.66
N LEU A 138 2.54 -0.41 35.51
CA LEU A 138 2.20 -1.18 34.33
C LEU A 138 1.02 -0.50 33.63
N ILE A 139 1.23 -0.06 32.41
CA ILE A 139 0.20 0.53 31.56
C ILE A 139 -0.39 -0.58 30.69
N THR A 140 -1.69 -0.78 30.78
CA THR A 140 -2.44 -1.79 30.00
C THR A 140 -3.59 -1.22 29.19
N ASP A 141 -4.10 -0.05 29.59
CA ASP A 141 -5.32 0.51 29.02
C ASP A 141 -5.06 1.08 27.62
N PHE A 142 -5.84 0.61 26.64
CA PHE A 142 -5.75 0.94 25.22
C PHE A 142 -4.32 0.94 24.64
N VAL A 143 -3.48 0.03 25.14
CA VAL A 143 -2.17 -0.27 24.57
C VAL A 143 -2.33 -1.35 23.49
N GLU A 144 -1.86 -1.07 22.29
CA GLU A 144 -1.84 -1.99 21.17
C GLU A 144 -0.49 -2.68 21.02
N SER A 145 -0.51 -3.86 20.42
CA SER A 145 0.67 -4.69 20.20
C SER A 145 1.46 -4.29 18.96
N ASP A 146 2.77 -4.60 18.95
CA ASP A 146 3.72 -4.17 17.92
C ASP A 146 3.57 -2.69 17.53
N THR A 147 3.29 -1.83 18.50
CA THR A 147 3.01 -0.40 18.27
C THR A 147 4.03 0.43 19.04
N ALA A 148 4.61 1.42 18.37
CA ALA A 148 5.55 2.37 18.94
C ALA A 148 4.77 3.46 19.69
N TYR A 149 5.14 3.68 20.95
CA TYR A 149 4.54 4.64 21.86
C TYR A 149 5.57 5.65 22.35
N ALA A 150 5.13 6.89 22.53
CA ALA A 150 5.83 7.91 23.29
C ALA A 150 5.28 7.93 24.72
N VAL A 151 6.17 8.09 25.71
CA VAL A 151 5.85 8.11 27.14
C VAL A 151 6.55 9.28 27.82
N VAL A 152 5.82 9.99 28.67
CA VAL A 152 6.29 11.11 29.49
C VAL A 152 5.75 10.93 30.92
N VAL A 153 6.57 11.22 31.93
CA VAL A 153 6.17 11.10 33.34
C VAL A 153 6.23 12.48 34.00
N GLN A 154 5.20 12.80 34.78
CA GLN A 154 5.09 14.03 35.55
C GLN A 154 4.83 13.71 37.02
N ALA A 155 5.54 14.38 37.93
CA ALA A 155 5.25 14.31 39.36
C ALA A 155 4.33 15.46 39.76
N ALA A 156 3.48 15.25 40.77
CA ALA A 156 2.70 16.30 41.40
C ALA A 156 2.75 16.19 42.92
N ASN A 157 2.83 17.33 43.60
CA ASN A 157 2.74 17.43 45.06
C ASN A 157 1.32 17.92 45.45
N GLN A 158 1.14 18.49 46.64
CA GLN A 158 -0.15 19.03 47.09
C GLN A 158 -0.50 20.37 46.43
N ASP A 159 0.52 21.13 46.05
CA ASP A 159 0.38 22.49 45.52
C ASP A 159 0.19 22.50 44.00
N GLY A 160 0.63 21.45 43.30
CA GLY A 160 0.50 21.36 41.85
C GLY A 160 1.40 20.34 41.15
N PRO A 161 1.26 20.22 39.82
CA PRO A 161 2.13 19.42 38.98
C PRO A 161 3.48 20.10 38.74
N GLY A 162 4.55 19.31 38.64
CA GLY A 162 5.88 19.75 38.25
C GLY A 162 6.09 19.71 36.72
N PRO A 163 7.32 19.89 36.24
CA PRO A 163 7.61 19.79 34.81
C PRO A 163 7.47 18.35 34.31
N TYR A 164 7.23 18.21 33.00
CA TYR A 164 7.29 16.93 32.30
C TYR A 164 8.72 16.41 32.22
N SER A 165 8.89 15.09 32.28
CA SER A 165 10.14 14.46 31.91
C SER A 165 10.46 14.65 30.43
N ASN A 166 11.67 14.27 30.04
CA ASN A 166 11.95 14.04 28.63
C ASN A 166 11.05 12.91 28.09
N GLN A 167 10.77 12.95 26.79
CA GLN A 167 10.02 11.89 26.12
C GLN A 167 10.91 10.66 25.96
N HIS A 168 10.32 9.49 26.24
CA HIS A 168 10.91 8.18 26.00
C HIS A 168 10.03 7.39 25.05
N ASN A 169 10.63 6.69 24.11
CA ASN A 169 9.90 5.91 23.12
C ASN A 169 10.11 4.41 23.36
N ILE A 170 9.07 3.62 23.13
CA ILE A 170 9.14 2.17 23.21
C ILE A 170 8.19 1.53 22.20
N ARG A 171 8.60 0.41 21.60
CA ARG A 171 7.69 -0.44 20.83
C ARG A 171 7.18 -1.56 21.71
N THR A 172 5.87 -1.74 21.78
CA THR A 172 5.26 -2.87 22.46
C THR A 172 5.65 -4.19 21.80
N MET A 173 5.58 -5.29 22.54
CA MET A 173 5.84 -6.62 21.98
C MET A 173 4.92 -6.89 20.79
N SER A 174 5.48 -7.48 19.73
CA SER A 174 4.64 -8.12 18.72
C SER A 174 4.00 -9.36 19.30
N ARG A 175 2.72 -9.58 18.95
CA ARG A 175 2.04 -10.85 19.22
C ARG A 175 2.72 -12.04 18.50
N ALA A 176 3.54 -11.75 17.49
CA ALA A 176 4.26 -12.72 16.67
C ALA A 176 5.61 -13.19 17.25
N ARG A 177 5.96 -12.87 18.52
CA ARG A 177 7.20 -13.37 19.14
C ARG A 177 7.17 -14.86 19.51
N ALA A 178 6.05 -15.54 19.31
CA ALA A 178 5.98 -16.99 19.27
C ALA A 178 5.93 -17.48 17.82
N ALA A 179 6.87 -18.34 17.42
CA ALA A 179 6.86 -18.99 16.12
C ALA A 179 5.52 -19.76 15.93
N PRO A 180 4.98 -19.85 14.70
CA PRO A 180 3.81 -20.69 14.47
C PRO A 180 4.19 -22.17 14.60
N PRO A 181 3.24 -23.07 14.87
CA PRO A 181 3.45 -24.49 14.61
C PRO A 181 3.87 -24.69 13.14
N THR A 182 4.85 -25.56 12.91
CA THR A 182 5.41 -25.80 11.58
C THR A 182 5.10 -27.21 11.12
N GLN A 183 5.40 -27.54 9.84
CA GLN A 183 5.20 -28.88 9.28
C GLN A 183 3.76 -29.39 9.48
N LEU A 184 2.77 -28.52 9.27
CA LEU A 184 1.37 -28.93 9.27
C LEU A 184 1.16 -29.99 8.19
N GLN A 185 0.62 -31.14 8.58
CA GLN A 185 0.28 -32.28 7.72
C GLN A 185 -1.14 -32.72 8.05
N VAL A 186 -1.93 -33.05 7.03
CA VAL A 186 -3.31 -33.51 7.22
C VAL A 186 -3.51 -34.80 6.44
N GLU A 187 -3.88 -35.86 7.14
CA GLU A 187 -4.13 -37.19 6.57
C GLU A 187 -5.61 -37.54 6.69
N PRO A 188 -6.30 -37.89 5.59
CA PRO A 188 -7.68 -38.33 5.66
C PRO A 188 -7.76 -39.74 6.25
N ILE A 189 -8.59 -39.92 7.29
CA ILE A 189 -8.82 -41.21 7.95
C ILE A 189 -9.97 -41.95 7.29
N ASN A 190 -11.06 -41.23 7.00
CA ASN A 190 -12.25 -41.74 6.34
C ASN A 190 -12.87 -40.63 5.46
N GLN A 191 -14.10 -40.83 5.00
CA GLN A 191 -14.82 -39.88 4.15
C GLN A 191 -15.12 -38.54 4.83
N THR A 192 -15.17 -38.48 6.16
CA THR A 192 -15.66 -37.32 6.92
C THR A 192 -14.73 -36.90 8.07
N SER A 193 -13.54 -37.50 8.16
CA SER A 193 -12.61 -37.35 9.27
C SER A 193 -11.15 -37.31 8.80
N VAL A 194 -10.35 -36.47 9.45
CA VAL A 194 -8.91 -36.28 9.15
C VAL A 194 -8.10 -36.27 10.44
N GLU A 195 -6.85 -36.70 10.35
CA GLU A 195 -5.83 -36.52 11.38
C GLU A 195 -4.90 -35.39 10.98
N VAL A 196 -4.80 -34.40 11.85
CA VAL A 196 -3.93 -33.23 11.68
C VAL A 196 -2.68 -33.44 12.52
N HIS A 197 -1.51 -33.35 11.90
CA HIS A 197 -0.19 -33.46 12.53
C HIS A 197 0.57 -32.15 12.37
N TRP A 198 1.35 -31.75 13.38
CA TRP A 198 2.18 -30.55 13.34
C TRP A 198 3.42 -30.70 14.22
N LYS A 199 4.46 -29.94 13.90
CA LYS A 199 5.60 -29.71 14.79
C LYS A 199 5.28 -28.53 15.71
N PRO A 200 5.33 -28.70 17.05
CA PRO A 200 5.20 -27.60 18.00
C PRO A 200 6.12 -26.43 17.67
N ALA A 201 5.68 -25.21 18.01
CA ALA A 201 6.47 -24.00 17.82
C ALA A 201 7.82 -24.11 18.57
N GLU A 202 8.92 -23.72 17.92
CA GLU A 202 10.20 -23.52 18.63
C GLU A 202 10.07 -22.25 19.48
N VAL A 203 9.98 -22.44 20.78
CA VAL A 203 9.75 -21.38 21.76
C VAL A 203 11.08 -20.76 22.18
N LEU A 204 11.21 -19.43 22.04
CA LEU A 204 12.37 -18.70 22.58
C LEU A 204 12.22 -18.34 24.08
N GLU A 205 10.98 -18.19 24.59
CA GLU A 205 10.74 -17.72 25.98
C GLU A 205 9.57 -18.38 26.73
N GLU A 206 8.37 -18.58 26.13
CA GLU A 206 7.16 -19.10 26.82
C GLU A 206 6.49 -20.30 26.11
N ALA A 207 6.25 -21.40 26.84
CA ALA A 207 5.58 -22.58 26.28
C ALA A 207 4.09 -22.31 25.97
N PRO A 208 3.53 -22.90 24.89
CA PRO A 208 2.11 -22.78 24.59
C PRO A 208 1.25 -23.48 25.67
N LEU A 209 0.04 -22.98 25.88
CA LEU A 209 -0.98 -23.56 26.75
C LEU A 209 -1.86 -24.58 26.01
N SER A 210 -2.16 -24.31 24.74
CA SER A 210 -3.05 -25.10 23.89
C SER A 210 -2.87 -24.74 22.42
N TYR A 211 -3.54 -25.45 21.52
CA TYR A 211 -3.60 -25.12 20.09
C TYR A 211 -5.05 -24.93 19.63
N GLU A 212 -5.22 -24.17 18.55
CA GLU A 212 -6.49 -24.06 17.84
C GLU A 212 -6.28 -24.41 16.37
N ILE A 213 -7.05 -25.40 15.88
CA ILE A 213 -7.05 -25.80 14.47
C ILE A 213 -8.28 -25.18 13.81
N TYR A 214 -8.05 -24.58 12.64
CA TYR A 214 -9.08 -23.97 11.84
C TYR A 214 -9.16 -24.70 10.50
N TYR A 215 -10.36 -25.01 10.05
CA TYR A 215 -10.59 -25.62 8.74
C TYR A 215 -11.81 -25.02 8.02
N VAL A 216 -11.78 -25.07 6.70
CA VAL A 216 -12.84 -24.53 5.83
C VAL A 216 -12.81 -25.24 4.48
N PRO A 217 -13.95 -25.47 3.81
CA PRO A 217 -13.97 -25.99 2.44
C PRO A 217 -13.15 -25.10 1.49
N ALA A 218 -12.41 -25.71 0.57
CA ALA A 218 -11.56 -25.02 -0.40
C ALA A 218 -12.32 -24.49 -1.63
N GLU A 219 -13.61 -24.15 -1.47
CA GLU A 219 -14.59 -23.85 -2.53
C GLU A 219 -14.01 -23.27 -3.82
N LYS A 220 -14.27 -23.96 -4.94
CA LYS A 220 -13.88 -23.55 -6.30
C LYS A 220 -14.94 -22.72 -7.03
N LYS A 221 -16.12 -22.50 -6.43
CA LYS A 221 -17.26 -21.85 -7.11
C LYS A 221 -17.74 -20.64 -6.33
N ILE A 222 -17.70 -19.49 -6.98
CA ILE A 222 -18.37 -18.26 -6.55
C ILE A 222 -19.79 -18.36 -7.11
N GLU A 223 -20.75 -18.84 -6.33
CA GLU A 223 -22.16 -18.86 -6.75
C GLU A 223 -22.73 -17.42 -6.82
N GLU A 224 -23.72 -17.23 -7.70
CA GLU A 224 -24.20 -15.91 -8.14
C GLU A 224 -24.79 -15.04 -7.00
N ASP A 225 -25.28 -15.67 -5.92
CA ASP A 225 -26.05 -15.01 -4.86
C ASP A 225 -25.32 -14.88 -3.50
N GLU A 226 -24.13 -15.48 -3.34
CA GLU A 226 -23.36 -15.32 -2.10
C GLU A 226 -22.56 -14.01 -2.12
N GLN A 227 -23.21 -12.95 -1.64
CA GLN A 227 -22.59 -11.66 -1.31
C GLN A 227 -21.28 -11.82 -0.55
N LEU A 228 -20.14 -11.71 -1.26
CA LEU A 228 -18.79 -11.24 -0.86
C LEU A 228 -18.24 -11.68 0.52
N SER A 229 -18.84 -12.66 1.18
CA SER A 229 -18.53 -13.05 2.54
C SER A 229 -17.47 -14.15 2.51
N LEU A 230 -16.40 -13.94 3.28
CA LEU A 230 -15.36 -14.95 3.45
C LEU A 230 -15.98 -16.20 4.09
N PRO A 231 -15.55 -17.41 3.69
CA PRO A 231 -16.13 -18.62 4.23
C PRO A 231 -15.85 -18.69 5.74
N LYS A 232 -16.88 -19.06 6.51
CA LYS A 232 -16.79 -19.11 7.97
C LYS A 232 -15.92 -20.31 8.38
N TRP A 233 -14.77 -20.03 8.97
CA TRP A 233 -13.87 -21.07 9.45
C TRP A 233 -14.46 -21.82 10.64
N SER A 234 -14.42 -23.14 10.58
CA SER A 234 -14.67 -24.02 11.73
C SER A 234 -13.44 -24.06 12.63
N ARG A 235 -13.65 -24.04 13.95
CA ARG A 235 -12.59 -24.05 14.98
C ARG A 235 -12.65 -25.33 15.80
N VAL A 236 -11.49 -25.92 16.06
CA VAL A 236 -11.28 -27.05 16.96
C VAL A 236 -10.22 -26.67 18.00
N ASP A 237 -10.58 -26.77 19.27
CA ASP A 237 -9.72 -26.42 20.39
C ASP A 237 -8.97 -27.67 20.87
N VAL A 238 -7.64 -27.61 20.92
CA VAL A 238 -6.75 -28.69 21.39
C VAL A 238 -6.14 -28.23 22.72
N PRO A 239 -6.74 -28.58 23.88
CA PRO A 239 -6.38 -27.99 25.18
C PRO A 239 -5.00 -28.44 25.71
N ASP A 240 -4.39 -29.46 25.11
CA ASP A 240 -3.13 -30.03 25.55
C ASP A 240 -1.98 -29.58 24.63
N ALA A 241 -1.11 -28.71 25.14
CA ALA A 241 0.05 -28.19 24.43
C ALA A 241 1.15 -29.24 24.15
N SER A 242 1.11 -30.40 24.79
CA SER A 242 2.07 -31.49 24.53
C SER A 242 1.74 -32.29 23.26
N LYS A 243 0.55 -32.10 22.70
CA LYS A 243 0.11 -32.76 21.47
C LYS A 243 0.82 -32.20 20.24
N SER A 244 1.18 -33.12 19.35
CA SER A 244 1.63 -32.85 17.98
C SER A 244 0.65 -33.39 16.93
N SER A 245 -0.47 -33.97 17.36
CA SER A 245 -1.54 -34.42 16.47
C SER A 245 -2.93 -34.36 17.11
N HIS A 246 -3.97 -34.23 16.27
CA HIS A 246 -5.37 -34.23 16.67
C HIS A 246 -6.26 -34.75 15.55
N ILE A 247 -7.30 -35.53 15.91
CA ILE A 247 -8.26 -36.08 14.95
C ILE A 247 -9.55 -35.26 14.97
N ILE A 248 -9.97 -34.81 13.80
CA ILE A 248 -11.27 -34.17 13.57
C ILE A 248 -12.25 -35.25 13.10
N TRP A 249 -13.22 -35.60 13.94
CA TRP A 249 -14.17 -36.70 13.71
C TRP A 249 -15.48 -36.22 13.10
N ASN A 250 -15.90 -36.86 12.00
CA ASN A 250 -17.24 -36.75 11.40
C ASN A 250 -17.72 -35.31 11.19
N ALA A 251 -16.82 -34.42 10.78
CA ALA A 251 -17.12 -32.98 10.64
C ALA A 251 -16.86 -32.44 9.23
N LEU A 252 -16.44 -33.30 8.30
CA LEU A 252 -16.07 -32.96 6.93
C LEU A 252 -16.97 -33.71 5.95
N GLU A 253 -17.06 -33.21 4.73
CA GLU A 253 -17.82 -33.82 3.65
C GLU A 253 -16.94 -34.79 2.83
N PRO A 254 -17.50 -35.88 2.27
CA PRO A 254 -16.78 -36.79 1.38
C PRO A 254 -16.31 -36.14 0.08
N ASP A 255 -15.16 -36.58 -0.43
CA ASP A 255 -14.52 -36.09 -1.67
C ASP A 255 -14.34 -34.56 -1.78
N THR A 256 -14.18 -33.86 -0.66
CA THR A 256 -14.09 -32.40 -0.60
C THR A 256 -12.69 -31.95 -0.19
N GLU A 257 -12.15 -30.94 -0.89
CA GLU A 257 -10.90 -30.27 -0.53
C GLU A 257 -11.14 -29.28 0.60
N TYR A 258 -10.28 -29.28 1.62
CA TYR A 258 -10.33 -28.39 2.78
C TYR A 258 -9.00 -27.70 2.98
N VAL A 259 -9.05 -26.44 3.43
CA VAL A 259 -7.89 -25.68 3.87
C VAL A 259 -7.82 -25.71 5.39
N PHE A 260 -6.67 -26.12 5.93
CA PHE A 260 -6.38 -26.20 7.35
C PHE A 260 -5.28 -25.20 7.72
N LYS A 261 -5.41 -24.58 8.90
CA LYS A 261 -4.35 -23.80 9.53
C LYS A 261 -4.42 -23.97 11.04
N ILE A 262 -3.27 -23.89 11.71
CA ILE A 262 -3.20 -24.07 13.16
C ILE A 262 -2.47 -22.89 13.80
N ARG A 263 -2.85 -22.52 15.03
CA ARG A 263 -2.06 -21.58 15.85
C ARG A 263 -1.91 -22.10 17.27
N ALA A 264 -0.86 -21.65 17.95
CA ALA A 264 -0.65 -21.89 19.36
C ALA A 264 -1.26 -20.77 20.22
N LEU A 265 -1.75 -21.12 21.41
CA LEU A 265 -2.26 -20.18 22.41
C LEU A 265 -1.27 -20.05 23.55
N TYR A 266 -0.97 -18.82 23.95
CA TYR A 266 -0.04 -18.49 25.03
C TYR A 266 -0.76 -17.72 26.15
N PRO A 267 -0.19 -17.65 27.37
CA PRO A 267 -0.73 -16.77 28.43
C PRO A 267 -0.84 -15.30 27.98
N SER A 268 0.05 -14.87 27.07
CA SER A 268 0.05 -13.53 26.46
C SER A 268 -1.02 -13.33 25.38
N GLY A 269 -1.73 -14.37 24.95
CA GLY A 269 -2.73 -14.35 23.88
C GLY A 269 -2.43 -15.35 22.73
N PRO A 270 -3.30 -15.39 21.70
CA PRO A 270 -3.12 -16.28 20.54
C PRO A 270 -1.90 -15.86 19.70
N GLY A 271 -1.09 -16.85 19.31
CA GLY A 271 0.01 -16.70 18.36
C GLY A 271 -0.45 -16.59 16.91
N ILE A 272 0.52 -16.55 16.00
CA ILE A 272 0.26 -16.51 14.55
C ILE A 272 -0.12 -17.89 14.00
N PHE A 273 -0.85 -17.90 12.87
CA PHE A 273 -1.19 -19.12 12.17
C PHE A 273 0.02 -19.71 11.45
N SER A 274 0.04 -21.04 11.34
CA SER A 274 0.93 -21.79 10.46
C SER A 274 0.65 -21.45 9.00
N GLU A 275 1.60 -21.81 8.13
CA GLU A 275 1.31 -21.98 6.71
C GLU A 275 0.10 -22.92 6.53
N PRO A 276 -0.83 -22.60 5.61
CA PRO A 276 -2.02 -23.39 5.40
C PRO A 276 -1.70 -24.70 4.66
N CYS A 277 -2.42 -25.77 4.99
CA CYS A 277 -2.34 -27.06 4.30
C CYS A 277 -3.68 -27.36 3.64
N ILE A 278 -3.64 -27.82 2.38
CA ILE A 278 -4.83 -28.31 1.67
C ILE A 278 -4.83 -29.83 1.68
N ALA A 279 -5.94 -30.42 2.13
CA ALA A 279 -6.16 -31.85 2.08
C ALA A 279 -7.56 -32.19 1.57
N LYS A 280 -7.66 -33.29 0.82
CA LYS A 280 -8.92 -33.81 0.29
C LYS A 280 -9.37 -35.01 1.13
N THR A 281 -10.64 -35.03 1.53
CA THR A 281 -11.24 -36.19 2.20
C THR A 281 -11.37 -37.37 1.25
N LEU A 282 -11.49 -38.59 1.79
CA LEU A 282 -11.65 -39.78 0.95
C LEU A 282 -13.01 -39.75 0.23
N PRO A 283 -13.08 -40.26 -1.01
CA PRO A 283 -14.35 -40.41 -1.70
C PRO A 283 -15.22 -41.46 -1.01
N GLU A 284 -16.53 -41.40 -1.24
CA GLU A 284 -17.42 -42.49 -0.88
C GLU A 284 -16.94 -43.78 -1.54
N ALA A 285 -16.84 -44.85 -0.76
CA ALA A 285 -16.19 -46.09 -1.20
C ALA A 285 -16.93 -46.68 -2.41
N VAL A 286 -16.30 -46.62 -3.58
CA VAL A 286 -16.65 -47.49 -4.71
C VAL A 286 -16.00 -48.85 -4.43
N ALA A 287 -16.81 -49.92 -4.47
CA ALA A 287 -16.35 -51.26 -4.11
C ALA A 287 -15.11 -51.68 -4.90
N GLY A 288 -13.95 -51.82 -4.24
CA GLY A 288 -12.78 -52.52 -4.78
C GLY A 288 -11.42 -51.82 -4.68
N GLU A 289 -11.33 -50.53 -4.35
CA GLU A 289 -10.04 -49.82 -4.33
C GLU A 289 -9.42 -49.70 -2.93
N ARG A 290 -8.15 -50.11 -2.81
CA ARG A 290 -7.30 -49.73 -1.68
C ARG A 290 -6.89 -48.28 -1.84
N LEU A 291 -7.46 -47.41 -1.03
CA LEU A 291 -7.06 -46.00 -0.95
C LEU A 291 -5.65 -45.92 -0.36
N HIS A 292 -4.69 -45.48 -1.18
CA HIS A 292 -3.35 -45.14 -0.73
C HIS A 292 -3.43 -43.89 0.16
N ARG A 293 -2.75 -43.94 1.31
CA ARG A 293 -2.62 -42.81 2.23
C ARG A 293 -1.72 -41.75 1.56
N VAL A 294 -2.32 -40.77 0.90
CA VAL A 294 -1.58 -39.67 0.26
C VAL A 294 -1.35 -38.60 1.32
N LEU A 295 -0.10 -38.31 1.66
CA LEU A 295 0.23 -37.07 2.36
C LEU A 295 -0.05 -35.91 1.41
N SER A 296 -1.18 -35.22 1.60
CA SER A 296 -1.50 -34.01 0.85
C SER A 296 -1.32 -32.80 1.75
N CYS A 297 -0.22 -32.09 1.58
CA CYS A 297 -0.22 -30.64 1.80
C CYS A 297 0.29 -29.99 0.51
N GLN A 298 -0.66 -29.64 -0.35
CA GLN A 298 -0.35 -28.78 -1.49
C GLN A 298 -0.13 -27.35 -0.95
N ARG A 299 0.94 -26.68 -1.41
CA ARG A 299 1.25 -25.31 -0.97
C ARG A 299 0.22 -24.34 -1.57
N SER A 300 -0.43 -23.58 -0.67
CA SER A 300 -1.33 -22.44 -0.90
C SER A 300 -2.54 -22.69 -1.82
N PRO A 301 -3.78 -22.40 -1.38
CA PRO A 301 -4.97 -22.57 -2.21
C PRO A 301 -4.96 -21.59 -3.38
N GLN A 302 -5.00 -22.13 -4.60
CA GLN A 302 -5.15 -21.34 -5.82
C GLN A 302 -6.48 -20.55 -5.76
N PRO A 303 -6.48 -19.25 -6.08
CA PRO A 303 -7.70 -18.45 -6.03
C PRO A 303 -8.62 -18.75 -7.21
N ALA A 304 -9.92 -18.82 -6.93
CA ALA A 304 -10.96 -18.69 -7.94
C ALA A 304 -11.04 -17.22 -8.38
N VAL A 305 -11.00 -16.98 -9.69
CA VAL A 305 -11.02 -15.61 -10.25
C VAL A 305 -12.27 -15.39 -11.09
N ARG A 306 -12.91 -14.24 -10.89
CA ARG A 306 -14.11 -13.82 -11.63
C ARG A 306 -14.01 -12.36 -12.07
N TRP A 307 -14.48 -12.06 -13.27
CA TRP A 307 -14.61 -10.70 -13.78
C TRP A 307 -16.01 -10.13 -13.57
N ILE A 308 -16.10 -8.88 -13.14
CA ILE A 308 -17.36 -8.20 -12.82
C ILE A 308 -17.42 -6.84 -13.53
N ARG A 309 -18.47 -6.57 -14.30
CA ARG A 309 -18.78 -5.26 -14.90
C ARG A 309 -19.56 -4.39 -13.92
N GLY A 310 -19.11 -3.16 -13.67
CA GLY A 310 -19.87 -2.19 -12.90
C GLY A 310 -20.16 -2.58 -11.45
N GLY A 311 -19.50 -3.63 -10.93
CA GLY A 311 -19.67 -4.12 -9.56
C GLY A 311 -20.70 -5.22 -9.34
N GLU A 312 -21.63 -5.45 -10.27
CA GLU A 312 -22.76 -6.37 -10.03
C GLU A 312 -22.92 -7.48 -11.08
N ILE A 313 -22.49 -7.27 -12.33
CA ILE A 313 -22.77 -8.22 -13.42
C ILE A 313 -21.51 -9.04 -13.75
N PRO A 314 -21.48 -10.36 -13.50
CA PRO A 314 -20.37 -11.21 -13.94
C PRO A 314 -20.25 -11.23 -15.47
N ILE A 315 -19.02 -11.32 -15.97
CA ILE A 315 -18.74 -11.43 -17.42
C ILE A 315 -18.08 -12.77 -17.70
N ASP A 316 -18.61 -13.49 -18.69
CA ASP A 316 -18.04 -14.69 -19.31
C ASP A 316 -18.04 -14.46 -20.84
N PRO A 317 -17.02 -14.86 -21.64
CA PRO A 317 -15.95 -15.80 -21.35
C PRO A 317 -14.68 -15.14 -20.78
N SER A 318 -14.30 -15.50 -19.55
CA SER A 318 -12.94 -15.27 -19.05
C SER A 318 -12.09 -16.52 -19.28
N ILE A 319 -10.93 -16.38 -19.91
CA ILE A 319 -10.04 -17.52 -20.18
C ILE A 319 -8.87 -17.47 -19.20
N VAL A 320 -8.67 -18.59 -18.51
CA VAL A 320 -7.50 -18.83 -17.67
C VAL A 320 -6.45 -19.56 -18.51
N LYS A 321 -5.25 -19.00 -18.59
CA LYS A 321 -4.09 -19.68 -19.16
C LYS A 321 -3.05 -19.86 -18.06
N GLU A 322 -2.69 -21.12 -17.81
CA GLU A 322 -1.63 -21.49 -16.87
C GLU A 322 -0.32 -21.54 -17.66
N ASP A 323 0.71 -20.80 -17.23
CA ASP A 323 2.08 -20.96 -17.73
C ASP A 323 3.04 -21.30 -16.57
N ASP A 324 4.25 -21.75 -16.91
CA ASP A 324 5.27 -22.23 -15.95
C ASP A 324 5.73 -21.15 -14.93
N THR A 325 5.32 -19.89 -15.08
CA THR A 325 5.64 -18.74 -14.21
C THR A 325 4.44 -18.23 -13.39
N GLY A 326 3.22 -18.73 -13.63
CA GLY A 326 2.02 -18.40 -12.85
C GLY A 326 0.70 -18.47 -13.64
N THR A 327 -0.42 -18.28 -12.94
CA THR A 327 -1.77 -18.29 -13.54
C THR A 327 -2.11 -16.90 -14.08
N LYS A 328 -2.46 -16.80 -15.38
CA LYS A 328 -2.88 -15.55 -16.03
C LYS A 328 -4.38 -15.59 -16.32
N TRP A 329 -5.12 -14.60 -15.80
CA TRP A 329 -6.56 -14.45 -16.05
C TRP A 329 -6.82 -13.34 -17.06
N SER A 330 -7.37 -13.70 -18.21
CA SER A 330 -7.62 -12.76 -19.31
C SER A 330 -9.12 -12.55 -19.52
N LEU A 331 -9.54 -11.28 -19.58
CA LEU A 331 -10.88 -10.90 -20.01
C LEU A 331 -10.85 -10.40 -21.45
N PHE A 332 -11.67 -11.00 -22.31
CA PHE A 332 -11.85 -10.56 -23.68
C PHE A 332 -13.06 -9.63 -23.78
N LEU A 333 -12.82 -8.43 -24.29
CA LEU A 333 -13.87 -7.42 -24.43
C LEU A 333 -14.01 -7.01 -25.90
N SER A 334 -15.25 -6.89 -26.37
CA SER A 334 -15.63 -6.39 -27.69
C SER A 334 -16.82 -5.42 -27.57
N ASN A 335 -16.98 -4.51 -28.54
CA ASN A 335 -18.12 -3.58 -28.65
C ASN A 335 -18.44 -2.74 -27.38
N ILE A 336 -17.43 -2.17 -26.73
CA ILE A 336 -17.64 -1.26 -25.59
C ILE A 336 -17.99 0.14 -26.10
N THR A 337 -19.25 0.55 -25.93
CA THR A 337 -19.78 1.85 -26.38
C THR A 337 -19.81 2.93 -25.31
N GLU A 338 -19.50 2.60 -24.05
CA GLU A 338 -19.59 3.50 -22.90
C GLU A 338 -18.40 3.28 -21.94
N PRO A 339 -17.89 4.33 -21.27
CA PRO A 339 -16.87 4.17 -20.22
C PRO A 339 -17.34 3.15 -19.19
N SER A 340 -16.49 2.18 -18.88
CA SER A 340 -16.88 1.00 -18.09
C SER A 340 -15.78 0.62 -17.11
N ASN A 341 -16.18 0.22 -15.90
CA ASN A 341 -15.27 -0.34 -14.89
C ASN A 341 -15.39 -1.86 -14.86
N PHE A 342 -14.25 -2.54 -14.83
CA PHE A 342 -14.14 -3.99 -14.73
C PHE A 342 -13.36 -4.33 -13.47
N ASN A 343 -13.92 -5.18 -12.61
CA ASN A 343 -13.23 -5.69 -11.44
C ASN A 343 -12.80 -7.13 -11.69
N CYS A 344 -11.50 -7.41 -11.57
CA CYS A 344 -10.98 -8.76 -11.41
C CYS A 344 -11.03 -9.08 -9.92
N VAL A 345 -11.78 -10.10 -9.51
CA VAL A 345 -11.84 -10.53 -8.11
C VAL A 345 -11.24 -11.92 -8.01
N ALA A 346 -10.16 -12.05 -7.24
CA ALA A 346 -9.58 -13.33 -6.87
C ALA A 346 -9.96 -13.67 -5.44
N ARG A 347 -10.52 -14.86 -5.21
CA ARG A 347 -10.91 -15.34 -3.89
C ARG A 347 -10.29 -16.71 -3.64
N ASN A 348 -9.70 -16.88 -2.47
CA ASN A 348 -9.45 -18.19 -1.89
C ASN A 348 -9.95 -18.19 -0.43
N PRO A 349 -9.90 -19.33 0.27
CA PRO A 349 -10.34 -19.37 1.66
C PRO A 349 -9.50 -18.53 2.64
N LEU A 350 -8.32 -18.06 2.22
CA LEU A 350 -7.42 -17.22 3.03
C LEU A 350 -7.73 -15.72 2.89
N GLY A 351 -8.37 -15.31 1.79
CA GLY A 351 -8.66 -13.90 1.54
C GLY A 351 -9.24 -13.62 0.16
N VAL A 352 -9.54 -12.34 -0.07
CA VAL A 352 -10.03 -11.80 -1.33
C VAL A 352 -9.11 -10.68 -1.77
N ALA A 353 -8.72 -10.69 -3.03
CA ALA A 353 -8.03 -9.61 -3.70
C ALA A 353 -8.91 -9.08 -4.84
N ASN A 354 -8.91 -7.76 -5.05
CA ASN A 354 -9.63 -7.13 -6.14
C ASN A 354 -8.74 -6.16 -6.92
N TRP A 355 -8.96 -6.09 -8.22
CA TRP A 355 -8.32 -5.13 -9.11
C TRP A 355 -9.37 -4.46 -9.95
N THR A 356 -9.47 -3.13 -9.83
CA THR A 356 -10.36 -2.33 -10.67
C THR A 356 -9.59 -1.79 -11.86
N ILE A 357 -10.09 -2.10 -13.05
CA ILE A 357 -9.64 -1.54 -14.31
C ILE A 357 -10.73 -0.62 -14.82
N ARG A 358 -10.40 0.67 -14.90
CA ARG A 358 -11.26 1.68 -15.50
C ARG A 358 -10.93 1.82 -16.97
N LEU A 359 -11.94 1.66 -17.82
CA LEU A 359 -11.88 1.95 -19.24
C LEU A 359 -12.56 3.30 -19.50
N GLU A 360 -11.76 4.28 -19.92
CA GLU A 360 -12.25 5.59 -20.36
C GLU A 360 -12.30 5.63 -21.88
N MET A 361 -13.41 6.16 -22.41
CA MET A 361 -13.58 6.44 -23.82
C MET A 361 -12.91 7.78 -24.14
N LEU A 362 -12.11 7.84 -25.19
CA LEU A 362 -11.64 9.12 -25.71
C LEU A 362 -12.75 9.80 -26.51
N ASP A 363 -13.25 10.93 -26.01
CA ASP A 363 -14.28 11.72 -26.70
C ASP A 363 -13.69 12.46 -27.91
N GLY A 364 -14.45 12.51 -29.01
CA GLY A 364 -14.22 13.46 -30.10
C GLY A 364 -13.20 13.06 -31.17
N LEU A 365 -12.98 11.76 -31.42
CA LEU A 365 -12.11 11.32 -32.51
C LEU A 365 -12.85 11.39 -33.86
N SER A 366 -12.39 12.24 -34.77
CA SER A 366 -12.94 12.40 -36.13
C SER A 366 -12.70 11.17 -37.00
N ASP A 367 -13.53 10.96 -38.04
CA ASP A 367 -13.27 9.94 -39.07
C ASP A 367 -11.84 10.11 -39.64
N GLY A 368 -11.02 9.07 -39.50
CA GLY A 368 -9.60 9.09 -39.90
C GLY A 368 -8.59 9.44 -38.80
N TRP A 369 -8.99 9.56 -37.52
CA TRP A 369 -8.08 9.82 -36.39
C TRP A 369 -6.90 8.83 -36.33
N MET A 370 -7.10 7.56 -36.75
CA MET A 370 -6.03 6.55 -36.83
C MET A 370 -4.89 6.95 -37.77
N GLY A 371 -5.19 7.69 -38.84
CA GLY A 371 -4.18 8.20 -39.79
C GLY A 371 -3.37 9.39 -39.27
N GLN A 372 -3.76 9.99 -38.14
CA GLN A 372 -3.04 11.11 -37.53
C GLN A 372 -2.05 10.65 -36.46
N LEU A 373 -2.13 9.39 -36.00
CA LEU A 373 -1.26 8.82 -34.96
C LEU A 373 0.05 8.24 -35.49
N VAL A 374 0.04 7.75 -36.73
CA VAL A 374 1.23 7.22 -37.42
C VAL A 374 1.31 7.81 -38.81
N ARG A 375 2.33 8.63 -39.06
CA ARG A 375 2.59 9.25 -40.37
C ARG A 375 3.78 8.57 -41.04
N VAL A 376 3.63 8.20 -42.31
CA VAL A 376 4.71 7.58 -43.08
C VAL A 376 5.39 8.63 -43.95
N GLU A 377 6.71 8.70 -43.89
CA GLU A 377 7.53 9.55 -44.76
C GLU A 377 8.54 8.72 -45.54
N ASN A 378 8.66 8.99 -46.85
CA ASN A 378 9.68 8.39 -47.69
C ASN A 378 10.77 9.43 -47.97
N ARG A 379 11.90 9.32 -47.28
CA ARG A 379 13.07 10.20 -47.48
C ARG A 379 14.09 9.46 -48.31
N ARG A 380 14.19 9.82 -49.61
CA ARG A 380 15.20 9.29 -50.54
C ARG A 380 15.22 7.75 -50.62
N GLY A 381 14.05 7.10 -50.61
CA GLY A 381 13.92 5.64 -50.71
C GLY A 381 13.93 4.90 -49.37
N GLN A 382 14.12 5.62 -48.26
CA GLN A 382 14.04 5.07 -46.90
C GLN A 382 12.70 5.47 -46.25
N ILE A 383 11.97 4.48 -45.72
CA ILE A 383 10.68 4.68 -45.09
C ILE A 383 10.86 4.93 -43.59
N TYR A 384 10.20 5.97 -43.10
CA TYR A 384 10.14 6.38 -41.71
C TYR A 384 8.69 6.37 -41.22
N LEU A 385 8.47 5.78 -40.05
CA LEU A 385 7.21 5.86 -39.31
C LEU A 385 7.34 6.90 -38.21
N HIS A 386 6.49 7.91 -38.25
CA HIS A 386 6.40 8.98 -37.26
C HIS A 386 5.17 8.78 -36.38
N PHE A 387 5.39 8.67 -35.08
CA PHE A 387 4.38 8.43 -34.08
C PHE A 387 4.02 9.73 -33.35
N ALA A 388 2.73 10.05 -33.22
CA ALA A 388 2.28 11.28 -32.60
C ALA A 388 2.39 11.28 -31.07
N ASP A 389 2.50 12.47 -30.46
CA ASP A 389 2.61 12.66 -29.00
C ASP A 389 1.40 12.16 -28.20
N SER A 390 0.28 11.89 -28.87
CA SER A 390 -0.96 11.39 -28.28
C SER A 390 -0.94 9.89 -27.93
N LEU A 391 0.15 9.17 -28.23
CA LEU A 391 0.32 7.78 -27.80
C LEU A 391 0.43 7.65 -26.27
N PRO A 392 -0.08 6.55 -25.69
CA PRO A 392 0.04 6.29 -24.26
C PRO A 392 1.51 6.35 -23.80
N ASN A 393 1.75 7.02 -22.66
CA ASN A 393 3.10 7.14 -22.09
C ASN A 393 3.77 5.78 -21.80
N SER A 394 2.98 4.72 -21.56
CA SER A 394 3.44 3.33 -21.38
C SER A 394 4.10 2.74 -22.62
N LEU A 395 3.67 3.15 -23.82
CA LEU A 395 4.31 2.77 -25.08
C LEU A 395 5.45 3.73 -25.46
N ARG A 396 5.33 5.02 -25.12
CA ARG A 396 6.31 6.06 -25.48
C ARG A 396 7.59 6.03 -24.65
N LYS A 397 7.48 5.81 -23.33
CA LYS A 397 8.61 5.81 -22.38
C LYS A 397 9.30 4.45 -22.25
N ALA A 398 8.76 3.42 -22.89
CA ALA A 398 9.33 2.08 -22.84
C ALA A 398 10.50 1.96 -23.82
N ASN A 399 11.65 1.52 -23.30
CA ASN A 399 12.82 1.20 -24.14
C ASN A 399 12.64 -0.16 -24.87
N GLN A 400 11.56 -0.89 -24.59
CA GLN A 400 11.26 -2.23 -25.11
C GLN A 400 9.83 -2.27 -25.66
N TRP A 401 9.71 -2.06 -26.96
CA TRP A 401 8.50 -2.21 -27.74
C TRP A 401 8.80 -3.10 -28.95
N THR A 402 7.77 -3.75 -29.46
CA THR A 402 7.84 -4.59 -30.65
C THR A 402 6.76 -4.13 -31.62
N LEU A 403 7.17 -3.78 -32.85
CA LEU A 403 6.28 -3.36 -33.93
C LEU A 403 6.06 -4.54 -34.87
N ARG A 404 4.80 -4.95 -35.04
CA ARG A 404 4.39 -5.97 -36.01
C ARG A 404 3.70 -5.33 -37.20
N TYR A 405 4.01 -5.77 -38.42
CA TYR A 405 3.37 -5.25 -39.64
C TYR A 405 3.14 -6.28 -40.74
N THR A 406 2.10 -6.06 -41.57
CA THR A 406 1.72 -6.91 -42.70
C THR A 406 0.97 -6.10 -43.77
N ASP A 407 1.05 -6.48 -45.04
CA ASP A 407 0.18 -6.02 -46.13
C ASP A 407 -1.06 -6.91 -46.31
N GLU A 408 -1.04 -8.10 -45.71
CA GLU A 408 -2.17 -9.05 -45.69
C GLU A 408 -2.85 -9.07 -44.31
N PRO A 409 -3.98 -8.36 -44.10
CA PRO A 409 -4.62 -8.23 -42.79
C PRO A 409 -5.23 -9.54 -42.26
N ASN A 410 -5.55 -10.48 -43.16
CA ASN A 410 -6.15 -11.78 -42.83
C ASN A 410 -5.10 -12.83 -42.41
N LYS A 411 -3.81 -12.51 -42.53
CA LYS A 411 -2.71 -13.39 -42.12
C LYS A 411 -2.62 -13.46 -40.60
N GLU A 412 -2.36 -14.65 -40.05
CA GLU A 412 -2.20 -14.82 -38.60
C GLU A 412 -1.13 -13.89 -38.03
N ARG A 413 -1.44 -13.21 -36.92
CA ARG A 413 -0.59 -12.16 -36.33
C ARG A 413 0.81 -12.62 -35.96
N ILE A 414 0.99 -13.90 -35.65
CA ILE A 414 2.31 -14.47 -35.32
C ILE A 414 3.25 -14.46 -36.54
N LEU A 415 2.68 -14.50 -37.74
CA LEU A 415 3.40 -14.52 -39.03
C LEU A 415 3.62 -13.12 -39.62
N TRP A 416 3.25 -12.06 -38.90
CA TRP A 416 3.53 -10.69 -39.30
C TRP A 416 5.02 -10.38 -39.14
N SER A 417 5.54 -9.49 -39.99
CA SER A 417 6.92 -9.03 -39.90
C SER A 417 7.12 -8.27 -38.59
N VAL A 418 8.27 -8.46 -37.96
CA VAL A 418 8.56 -7.94 -36.61
C VAL A 418 9.76 -7.01 -36.65
N LEU A 419 9.63 -5.86 -35.98
CA LEU A 419 10.70 -4.91 -35.73
C LEU A 419 10.80 -4.68 -34.22
N GLU A 420 11.97 -4.99 -33.66
CA GLU A 420 12.26 -4.77 -32.24
C GLU A 420 12.67 -3.32 -31.97
N SER A 421 12.49 -2.85 -30.74
CA SER A 421 12.76 -1.46 -30.38
C SER A 421 14.21 -1.01 -30.56
N GLU A 422 15.17 -1.93 -30.43
CA GLU A 422 16.61 -1.62 -30.40
C GLU A 422 16.95 -0.49 -29.40
N ASN A 423 16.26 -0.43 -28.26
CA ASN A 423 16.34 0.65 -27.24
C ASN A 423 16.00 2.06 -27.75
N ARG A 424 15.24 2.18 -28.85
CA ARG A 424 14.76 3.47 -29.37
C ARG A 424 13.45 3.86 -28.72
N ILE A 425 13.19 5.17 -28.65
CA ILE A 425 11.89 5.72 -28.32
C ILE A 425 10.96 5.67 -29.53
N LEU A 426 9.67 5.45 -29.28
CA LEU A 426 8.64 5.31 -30.31
C LEU A 426 8.22 6.68 -30.85
N GLU A 427 9.13 7.38 -31.54
CA GLU A 427 8.91 8.70 -32.15
C GLU A 427 9.12 8.64 -33.67
N GLU A 428 10.35 8.39 -34.13
CA GLU A 428 10.70 8.26 -35.56
C GLU A 428 11.44 6.93 -35.79
N ILE A 429 10.80 5.99 -36.47
CA ILE A 429 11.31 4.62 -36.65
C ILE A 429 11.67 4.38 -38.12
N PRO A 430 12.96 4.14 -38.45
CA PRO A 430 13.35 3.75 -39.80
C PRO A 430 13.10 2.25 -40.03
N ILE A 431 12.38 1.91 -41.11
CA ILE A 431 12.23 0.51 -41.54
C ILE A 431 13.49 0.09 -42.30
N ARG A 432 14.48 -0.48 -41.60
CA ARG A 432 15.78 -0.85 -42.17
C ARG A 432 15.69 -2.15 -42.97
N GLN A 433 16.23 -2.15 -44.19
CA GLN A 433 16.57 -3.37 -44.93
C GLN A 433 17.64 -4.14 -44.13
N PRO A 434 17.53 -5.49 -44.00
CA PRO A 434 17.31 -6.38 -45.13
C PRO A 434 16.21 -7.46 -44.97
N ALA A 435 15.32 -7.40 -43.98
CA ALA A 435 14.42 -8.54 -43.71
C ALA A 435 13.01 -8.46 -44.34
N ALA A 436 12.42 -7.27 -44.59
CA ALA A 436 11.20 -7.09 -45.39
C ALA A 436 10.88 -5.58 -45.54
N PRO A 437 11.44 -4.87 -46.54
CA PRO A 437 11.12 -3.46 -46.76
C PRO A 437 9.64 -3.30 -47.16
N MET A 438 8.96 -2.32 -46.56
CA MET A 438 7.61 -1.95 -46.99
C MET A 438 7.64 -1.42 -48.43
N GLU A 439 6.74 -1.90 -49.29
CA GLU A 439 6.71 -1.52 -50.70
C GLU A 439 5.98 -0.17 -50.93
N PRO A 440 6.54 0.76 -51.73
CA PRO A 440 5.87 2.01 -52.07
C PRO A 440 4.55 1.82 -52.82
N GLY A 441 3.48 2.43 -52.33
CA GLY A 441 2.13 2.34 -52.90
C GLY A 441 1.28 1.19 -52.35
N VAL A 442 1.79 0.41 -51.39
CA VAL A 442 1.06 -0.66 -50.71
C VAL A 442 0.57 -0.17 -49.35
N THR A 443 -0.61 -0.63 -48.94
CA THR A 443 -1.19 -0.37 -47.62
C THR A 443 -0.74 -1.45 -46.63
N TYR A 444 -0.17 -1.03 -45.50
CA TYR A 444 0.27 -1.92 -44.43
C TYR A 444 -0.56 -1.70 -43.16
N TYR A 445 -0.72 -2.77 -42.40
CA TYR A 445 -1.39 -2.84 -41.10
C TYR A 445 -0.34 -3.07 -40.02
N LEU A 446 -0.38 -2.30 -38.93
CA LEU A 446 0.66 -2.27 -37.90
C LEU A 446 0.09 -2.36 -36.49
N VAL A 447 0.82 -3.00 -35.59
CA VAL A 447 0.51 -3.06 -34.16
C VAL A 447 1.79 -2.84 -33.36
N VAL A 448 1.73 -1.99 -32.34
CA VAL A 448 2.82 -1.77 -31.39
C VAL A 448 2.48 -2.46 -30.08
N GLU A 449 3.44 -3.22 -29.56
CA GLU A 449 3.27 -4.04 -28.35
C GLU A 449 4.40 -3.75 -27.37
N ASN A 450 4.10 -3.75 -26.09
CA ASN A 450 5.09 -3.78 -25.02
C ASN A 450 4.83 -5.03 -24.18
N SER A 451 5.64 -6.06 -24.37
CA SER A 451 5.48 -7.36 -23.70
C SER A 451 5.73 -7.30 -22.19
N ASN A 452 6.50 -6.33 -21.70
CA ASN A 452 6.77 -6.19 -20.26
C ASN A 452 5.61 -5.56 -19.50
N GLU A 453 4.92 -4.61 -20.12
CA GLU A 453 3.76 -3.94 -19.52
C GLU A 453 2.42 -4.58 -19.92
N GLY A 454 2.43 -5.55 -20.85
CA GLY A 454 1.22 -6.20 -21.35
C GLY A 454 0.32 -5.26 -22.15
N VAL A 455 0.87 -4.15 -22.65
CA VAL A 455 0.12 -3.09 -23.35
C VAL A 455 0.26 -3.27 -24.86
N ARG A 456 -0.86 -3.16 -25.60
CA ARG A 456 -0.90 -3.25 -27.06
C ARG A 456 -1.72 -2.10 -27.66
N SER A 457 -1.27 -1.54 -28.78
CA SER A 457 -1.99 -0.52 -29.55
C SER A 457 -3.13 -1.13 -30.40
N PRO A 458 -4.10 -0.33 -30.85
CA PRO A 458 -4.96 -0.71 -31.97
C PRO A 458 -4.16 -0.95 -33.25
N VAL A 459 -4.79 -1.59 -34.25
CA VAL A 459 -4.17 -1.79 -35.57
C VAL A 459 -4.20 -0.47 -36.33
N PHE A 460 -3.01 0.05 -36.66
CA PHE A 460 -2.87 1.22 -37.54
C PHE A 460 -2.86 0.79 -38.99
N THR A 461 -3.50 1.58 -39.86
CA THR A 461 -3.47 1.38 -41.31
C THR A 461 -2.68 2.52 -41.93
N ILE A 462 -1.63 2.20 -42.70
CA ILE A 462 -0.79 3.20 -43.36
C ILE A 462 -0.66 2.91 -44.84
N LEU A 463 -0.61 3.95 -45.66
CA LEU A 463 -0.26 3.86 -47.09
C LEU A 463 1.18 4.34 -47.27
N VAL A 464 2.04 3.53 -47.88
CA VAL A 464 3.43 3.91 -48.12
C VAL A 464 3.52 4.85 -49.32
N PRO A 465 4.04 6.08 -49.17
CA PRO A 465 4.10 7.03 -50.27
C PRO A 465 5.14 6.62 -51.33
N LYS A 466 4.74 6.71 -52.61
CA LYS A 466 5.66 6.58 -53.75
C LYS A 466 6.60 7.79 -53.80
N ALA A 467 7.83 7.59 -54.28
CA ALA A 467 8.78 8.69 -54.43
C ALA A 467 8.22 9.73 -55.41
N PRO A 468 8.48 11.05 -55.21
CA PRO A 468 7.99 12.10 -56.10
C PRO A 468 8.36 11.90 -57.59
N GLY A 469 9.45 11.19 -57.87
CA GLY A 469 9.90 10.85 -59.23
C GLY A 469 9.08 9.76 -59.94
N ASP A 470 8.24 9.00 -59.23
CA ASP A 470 7.44 7.89 -59.77
C ASP A 470 5.95 8.24 -59.97
N LEU A 471 5.54 9.48 -59.66
CA LEU A 471 4.20 9.98 -59.96
C LEU A 471 4.09 10.29 -61.46
N ARG A 472 3.57 9.35 -62.26
CA ARG A 472 3.18 9.66 -63.65
C ARG A 472 1.96 10.59 -63.65
N VAL A 473 2.14 11.73 -64.33
CA VAL A 473 1.17 12.78 -64.63
C VAL A 473 -0.12 12.18 -65.21
N GLY A 474 -1.28 12.52 -64.64
CA GLY A 474 -2.58 12.25 -65.26
C GLY A 474 -3.03 13.48 -66.07
N SER A 475 -3.50 13.26 -67.30
CA SER A 475 -4.19 14.29 -68.09
C SER A 475 -5.64 14.42 -67.62
N ASN A 476 -6.18 15.64 -67.63
CA ASN A 476 -7.63 15.82 -67.55
C ASN A 476 -8.24 15.54 -68.94
N ILE A 477 -9.58 15.55 -69.03
CA ILE A 477 -10.34 15.16 -70.24
C ILE A 477 -10.07 16.03 -71.48
N ASN A 478 -9.24 17.08 -71.36
CA ASN A 478 -8.87 18.00 -72.42
C ASN A 478 -7.37 17.96 -72.79
N ASP A 479 -6.59 16.98 -72.27
CA ASP A 479 -5.19 16.73 -72.66
C ASP A 479 -4.19 17.90 -72.45
N GLU A 480 -4.42 18.79 -71.47
CA GLU A 480 -3.37 19.70 -71.01
C GLU A 480 -2.47 19.05 -69.92
N MET A 481 -1.14 19.09 -70.13
CA MET A 481 -0.16 18.71 -69.10
C MET A 481 -0.04 19.83 -68.05
N VAL A 482 -0.55 19.57 -66.85
CA VAL A 482 -0.35 20.46 -65.69
C VAL A 482 0.93 20.05 -64.95
N GLY A 483 2.00 20.84 -65.13
CA GLY A 483 3.25 20.70 -64.37
C GLY A 483 3.15 21.30 -62.96
N TYR A 484 3.81 20.68 -62.00
CA TYR A 484 3.89 21.13 -60.60
C TYR A 484 4.57 22.50 -60.49
N ASN A 485 3.92 23.47 -59.83
CA ASN A 485 4.59 24.60 -59.20
C ASN A 485 4.60 24.39 -57.68
N THR A 486 5.80 24.21 -57.15
CA THR A 486 6.09 24.33 -55.73
C THR A 486 5.99 25.78 -55.29
N LEU A 487 5.21 26.07 -54.24
CA LEU A 487 5.65 26.71 -52.98
C LEU A 487 4.56 27.59 -52.32
N VAL A 488 4.64 27.59 -50.98
CA VAL A 488 4.28 28.65 -50.01
C VAL A 488 2.94 28.53 -49.23
N SER A 489 3.12 28.82 -47.94
CA SER A 489 2.34 28.78 -46.71
C SER A 489 1.07 29.64 -46.58
N SER A 490 0.06 29.06 -45.91
CA SER A 490 -1.03 29.61 -45.05
C SER A 490 -1.90 30.80 -45.56
N PRO A 491 -2.98 31.24 -44.88
CA PRO A 491 -3.96 30.62 -43.95
C PRO A 491 -5.46 30.86 -44.37
N ASP A 492 -6.40 29.97 -43.97
CA ASP A 492 -7.87 30.16 -43.71
C ASP A 492 -8.78 30.97 -44.69
N PRO A 493 -10.13 31.06 -44.51
CA PRO A 493 -11.16 30.04 -44.32
C PRO A 493 -12.38 30.24 -45.29
N LEU A 494 -13.41 29.39 -45.17
CA LEU A 494 -14.81 29.52 -45.64
C LEU A 494 -15.18 29.06 -47.07
N GLY A 495 -16.19 28.19 -47.14
CA GLY A 495 -16.95 27.90 -48.36
C GLY A 495 -17.87 26.67 -48.26
N HIS A 496 -19.12 26.91 -47.84
CA HIS A 496 -20.23 25.94 -47.79
C HIS A 496 -20.53 25.23 -49.13
N GLY A 497 -20.99 23.98 -49.05
CA GLY A 497 -21.64 23.28 -50.16
C GLY A 497 -22.11 21.86 -49.81
N THR A 498 -23.30 21.75 -49.20
CA THR A 498 -24.03 20.49 -48.94
C THR A 498 -24.59 19.90 -50.24
N PHE A 499 -24.59 18.57 -50.42
CA PHE A 499 -25.78 17.76 -50.75
C PHE A 499 -25.42 16.25 -50.91
N GLY A 500 -26.14 15.37 -50.20
CA GLY A 500 -26.48 14.03 -50.70
C GLY A 500 -25.93 12.81 -49.95
N ASP A 501 -26.49 12.50 -48.79
CA ASP A 501 -26.61 11.13 -48.26
C ASP A 501 -27.59 10.32 -49.17
N PRO A 502 -27.60 8.97 -49.20
CA PRO A 502 -27.59 8.12 -48.00
C PRO A 502 -26.83 6.78 -48.08
N GLY A 503 -26.32 6.35 -46.92
CA GLY A 503 -26.56 4.97 -46.45
C GLY A 503 -25.35 4.03 -46.36
N ALA A 504 -24.67 4.04 -45.21
CA ALA A 504 -24.26 2.85 -44.44
C ALA A 504 -23.59 3.31 -43.15
N SER A 505 -24.30 3.26 -42.03
CA SER A 505 -23.73 3.51 -40.71
C SER A 505 -22.94 2.29 -40.24
N TRP A 506 -21.63 2.43 -40.13
CA TRP A 506 -20.80 1.53 -39.32
C TRP A 506 -20.34 2.31 -38.08
N ARG A 507 -20.88 1.87 -36.94
CA ARG A 507 -20.72 2.48 -35.61
C ARG A 507 -19.25 2.42 -35.15
N GLY A 508 -18.84 3.51 -34.49
CA GLY A 508 -17.45 3.85 -34.16
C GLY A 508 -16.69 2.85 -33.30
N MET A 509 -15.40 2.73 -33.60
CA MET A 509 -14.38 2.19 -32.71
C MET A 509 -13.90 3.28 -31.77
N SER A 510 -14.14 3.07 -30.48
CA SER A 510 -13.64 3.90 -29.38
C SER A 510 -12.27 3.45 -28.92
N VAL A 511 -11.38 4.42 -28.67
CA VAL A 511 -10.06 4.18 -28.10
C VAL A 511 -10.16 4.19 -26.59
N LEU A 512 -9.56 3.18 -25.97
CA LEU A 512 -9.66 2.94 -24.53
C LEU A 512 -8.34 3.28 -23.84
N ARG A 513 -8.41 4.08 -22.78
CA ARG A 513 -7.31 4.31 -21.84
C ARG A 513 -7.49 3.39 -20.64
N HIS A 514 -6.45 2.64 -20.25
CA HIS A 514 -6.45 1.86 -19.02
C HIS A 514 -5.62 2.54 -17.92
N GLY A 515 -6.15 2.57 -16.71
CA GLY A 515 -5.41 2.89 -15.49
C GLY A 515 -5.50 1.71 -14.52
N LEU A 516 -4.37 1.13 -14.15
CA LEU A 516 -4.28 0.09 -13.13
C LEU A 516 -4.02 0.77 -11.78
N ARG A 517 -4.88 0.52 -10.78
CA ARG A 517 -4.54 0.71 -9.37
C ARG A 517 -4.31 -0.68 -8.76
N ARG A 518 -3.07 -0.96 -8.36
CA ARG A 518 -2.72 -2.15 -7.57
C ARG A 518 -3.28 -1.99 -6.16
N GLY A 519 -3.96 -3.01 -5.65
CA GLY A 519 -4.05 -3.22 -4.20
C GLY A 519 -2.69 -3.66 -3.69
N GLU A 520 -2.28 -3.14 -2.53
CA GLU A 520 -1.11 -3.62 -1.80
C GLU A 520 -1.35 -5.06 -1.34
N ASP A 521 -0.28 -5.88 -1.39
CA ASP A 521 -0.19 -7.32 -1.09
C ASP A 521 -0.46 -8.30 -2.25
N ASP A 522 0.59 -8.60 -3.05
CA ASP A 522 0.63 -9.77 -3.94
C ASP A 522 1.96 -10.55 -3.78
N PRO A 523 1.95 -11.71 -3.09
CA PRO A 523 3.12 -12.59 -2.98
C PRO A 523 3.16 -13.68 -4.07
N SER A 524 2.18 -13.74 -4.99
CA SER A 524 2.12 -14.73 -6.06
C SER A 524 2.33 -14.05 -7.41
N GLY A 525 3.12 -14.61 -8.32
CA GLY A 525 3.40 -14.01 -9.64
C GLY A 525 2.20 -13.96 -10.61
N SER A 526 0.98 -13.79 -10.12
CA SER A 526 -0.27 -13.92 -10.87
C SER A 526 -0.78 -12.54 -11.33
N ALA A 527 -1.31 -12.42 -12.55
CA ALA A 527 -1.72 -11.13 -13.11
C ALA A 527 -3.07 -11.21 -13.85
N CYS A 528 -3.94 -10.23 -13.60
CA CYS A 528 -5.15 -10.00 -14.40
C CYS A 528 -4.84 -9.09 -15.60
N LEU A 529 -5.25 -9.50 -16.80
CA LEU A 529 -5.01 -8.80 -18.06
C LEU A 529 -6.32 -8.61 -18.82
N ILE A 530 -6.47 -7.48 -19.52
CA ILE A 530 -7.56 -7.27 -20.49
C ILE A 530 -6.97 -7.40 -21.90
N LEU A 531 -7.57 -8.27 -22.71
CA LEU A 531 -7.21 -8.46 -24.10
C LEU A 531 -8.34 -7.92 -24.98
N PHE A 532 -7.99 -6.99 -25.88
CA PHE A 532 -8.92 -6.46 -26.87
C PHE A 532 -8.95 -7.37 -28.10
N LEU A 533 -10.15 -7.82 -28.48
CA LEU A 533 -10.40 -8.41 -29.79
C LEU A 533 -11.12 -7.35 -30.63
N ALA A 534 -10.48 -6.98 -31.73
CA ALA A 534 -11.06 -6.13 -32.78
C ALA A 534 -11.98 -6.95 -33.68
#